data_AF-A0A2N5VDJ0-F1
#
_entry.id   AF-A0A2N5VDJ0-F1
#
_cell.length_a   1.000
_cell.length_b   1.000
_cell.length_c   1.000
_cell.angle_alpha   90.00
_cell.angle_beta   90.00
_cell.angle_gamma   90.00
#
_symmetry.space_group_name_H-M   'P 1'
#
loop_
_entity.id
_entity.type
_entity.pdbx_description
1 polymer ?
#
loop_
_entity_poly.entity_id
_entity_poly.type
_entity_poly.pdbx_seq_one_letter_code
_entity_poly.pdbx_strand_id
1 'polypeptide(L)'
;MSVMDINNFEALLDQPESFPDPELVPKKKRCAGGHKNHTEAPKELTNELAVVLVVEFKTFFCEKYGTATLSLPEEHFVELEAENVAERLNDIQGAEEIQDLIGGETINGELEMLYNCVVNF
;
A
#
# COMPACT_ATOMS: atom_id res chain seq x y z
N MET A 1 2.50 -30.19 22.71
CA MET A 1 1.60 -29.35 21.89
C MET A 1 0.57 -30.29 21.27
N SER A 2 -0.71 -30.13 21.59
CA SER A 2 -1.78 -30.84 20.88
C SER A 2 -2.08 -30.05 19.61
N VAL A 3 -1.86 -30.64 18.45
CA VAL A 3 -2.19 -30.02 17.17
C VAL A 3 -3.69 -30.17 16.99
N MET A 4 -4.41 -29.07 16.79
CA MET A 4 -5.86 -29.10 16.59
C MET A 4 -6.16 -29.89 15.31
N ASP A 5 -6.88 -30.99 15.44
CA ASP A 5 -7.40 -31.77 14.32
C ASP A 5 -8.94 -31.81 14.37
N ILE A 6 -9.55 -32.28 13.28
CA ILE A 6 -11.02 -32.35 13.13
C ILE A 6 -11.66 -33.22 14.22
N ASN A 7 -10.95 -34.21 14.76
CA ASN A 7 -11.48 -35.13 15.77
C ASN A 7 -11.41 -34.55 17.19
N ASN A 8 -10.54 -33.56 17.41
CA ASN A 8 -10.35 -32.88 18.69
C ASN A 8 -11.06 -31.50 18.75
N PHE A 9 -11.67 -31.05 17.65
CA PHE A 9 -12.30 -29.73 17.58
C PHE A 9 -13.43 -29.55 18.61
N GLU A 10 -14.34 -30.52 18.70
CA GLU A 10 -15.50 -30.43 19.58
C GLU A 10 -15.13 -30.49 21.06
N ALA A 11 -14.16 -31.34 21.43
CA ALA A 11 -13.65 -31.44 22.79
C ALA A 11 -12.93 -30.17 23.27
N LEU A 12 -12.33 -29.41 22.35
CA LEU A 12 -11.67 -28.15 22.65
C LEU A 12 -12.66 -26.99 22.89
N LEU A 13 -13.88 -27.07 22.35
CA LEU A 13 -14.93 -26.07 22.61
C LEU A 13 -15.43 -26.15 24.06
N ASP A 14 -15.44 -27.34 24.65
CA ASP A 14 -15.85 -27.56 26.03
C ASP A 14 -14.80 -27.10 27.06
N GLN A 15 -13.59 -26.79 26.62
CA GLN A 15 -12.48 -26.35 27.48
C GLN A 15 -11.76 -25.11 26.90
N PRO A 16 -12.41 -23.93 26.86
CA PRO A 16 -11.84 -22.72 26.29
C PRO A 16 -10.60 -22.20 27.04
N GLU A 17 -10.39 -22.63 28.28
CA GLU A 17 -9.18 -22.30 29.07
C GLU A 17 -7.97 -23.20 28.70
N SER A 18 -8.18 -24.26 27.91
CA SER A 18 -7.11 -25.12 27.41
C SER A 18 -6.27 -24.44 26.32
N PHE A 19 -6.73 -23.33 25.75
CA PHE A 19 -5.99 -22.62 24.74
C PHE A 19 -4.83 -21.86 25.40
N PRO A 20 -3.57 -22.14 25.02
CA PRO A 20 -2.46 -21.32 25.49
C PRO A 20 -2.68 -19.89 24.99
N ASP A 21 -2.45 -18.91 25.86
CA ASP A 21 -2.38 -17.52 25.43
C ASP A 21 -1.37 -17.41 24.29
N PRO A 22 -1.74 -16.75 23.17
CA PRO A 22 -0.81 -16.59 22.07
C PRO A 22 0.44 -15.89 22.60
N GLU A 23 1.59 -16.55 22.46
CA GLU A 23 2.87 -15.92 22.77
C GLU A 23 2.93 -14.59 22.01
N LEU A 24 3.05 -13.49 22.76
CA LEU A 24 3.22 -12.17 22.19
C LEU A 24 4.57 -12.13 21.49
N VAL A 25 4.62 -12.60 20.25
CA VAL A 25 5.78 -12.46 19.39
C VAL A 25 6.09 -10.97 19.33
N PRO A 26 7.30 -10.52 19.71
CA PRO A 26 7.65 -9.12 19.64
C PRO A 26 7.43 -8.66 18.21
N LYS A 27 6.51 -7.71 18.02
CA LYS A 27 6.29 -7.09 16.70
C LYS A 27 7.64 -6.58 16.22
N LYS A 28 8.18 -7.21 15.17
CA LYS A 28 9.44 -6.81 14.56
C LYS A 28 9.30 -5.33 14.20
N LYS A 29 10.07 -4.46 14.87
CA LYS A 29 10.10 -3.04 14.52
C LYS A 29 10.49 -2.98 13.04
N ARG A 30 9.57 -2.52 12.20
CA ARG A 30 9.90 -2.11 10.83
C ARG A 30 10.91 -0.97 10.99
N CYS A 31 12.12 -1.16 10.50
CA CYS A 31 13.07 -0.06 10.37
C CYS A 31 12.44 0.95 9.42
N ALA A 32 12.13 2.15 9.93
CA ALA A 32 11.84 3.27 9.05
C ALA A 32 13.08 3.46 8.16
N GLY A 33 12.89 3.38 6.84
CA GLY A 33 13.94 3.64 5.87
C GLY A 33 14.60 4.98 6.19
N GLY A 34 15.93 4.99 6.19
CA GLY A 34 16.70 6.19 6.48
C GLY A 34 16.28 7.32 5.55
N HIS A 35 15.95 8.47 6.14
CA HIS A 35 15.68 9.68 5.39
C HIS A 35 16.98 10.09 4.71
N LYS A 36 17.05 9.90 3.38
CA LYS A 36 18.08 10.52 2.57
C LYS A 36 17.73 12.01 2.49
N ASN A 37 18.71 12.89 2.51
CA ASN A 37 18.45 14.33 2.35
C ASN A 37 18.02 14.54 0.90
N HIS A 38 16.70 14.62 0.68
CA HIS A 38 16.11 14.82 -0.64
C HIS A 38 16.19 16.31 -1.02
N THR A 39 16.38 16.59 -2.31
CA THR A 39 16.24 17.95 -2.81
C THR A 39 14.75 18.24 -2.89
N GLU A 40 14.21 18.95 -1.90
CA GLU A 40 12.79 19.28 -1.82
C GLU A 40 12.35 20.03 -3.09
N ALA A 41 11.44 19.42 -3.84
CA ALA A 41 10.74 20.12 -4.91
C ALA A 41 9.85 21.24 -4.32
N PRO A 42 9.56 22.31 -5.06
CA PRO A 42 8.62 23.34 -4.63
C PRO A 42 7.28 22.71 -4.22
N LYS A 43 6.78 23.05 -3.02
CA LYS A 43 5.54 22.48 -2.47
C LYS A 43 4.31 22.63 -3.37
N GLU A 44 4.27 23.69 -4.18
CA GLU A 44 3.17 23.90 -5.13
C GLU A 44 3.18 22.84 -6.24
N LEU A 45 4.37 22.46 -6.74
CA LEU A 45 4.52 21.43 -7.77
C LEU A 45 4.25 20.03 -7.22
N THR A 46 4.66 19.74 -5.98
CA THR A 46 4.37 18.45 -5.35
C THR A 46 2.88 18.24 -5.13
N ASN A 47 2.15 19.29 -4.73
CA ASN A 47 0.70 19.23 -4.57
C ASN A 47 -0.01 19.01 -5.92
N GLU A 48 0.44 19.69 -6.97
CA GLU A 48 -0.14 19.52 -8.31
C GLU A 48 0.07 18.09 -8.84
N LEU A 49 1.28 17.54 -8.70
CA LEU A 49 1.56 16.15 -9.07
C LEU A 49 0.72 15.16 -8.25
N ALA A 50 0.58 15.36 -6.93
CA ALA A 50 -0.23 14.48 -6.10
C ALA A 50 -1.70 14.47 -6.56
N VAL A 51 -2.27 15.63 -6.89
CA VAL A 51 -3.63 15.73 -7.46
C VAL A 51 -3.73 14.99 -8.79
N VAL A 52 -2.75 15.16 -9.69
CA VAL A 52 -2.72 14.47 -10.98
C VAL A 52 -2.67 12.96 -10.79
N LEU A 53 -1.80 12.45 -9.91
CA LEU A 53 -1.66 11.02 -9.64
C LEU A 53 -2.98 10.40 -9.14
N VAL A 54 -3.68 11.07 -8.23
CA VAL A 54 -4.98 10.60 -7.71
C VAL A 54 -6.04 10.58 -8.82
N VAL A 55 -6.08 11.61 -9.67
CA VAL A 55 -7.06 11.70 -10.77
C VAL A 55 -6.80 10.65 -11.84
N GLU A 56 -5.54 10.48 -12.25
CA GLU A 56 -5.13 9.47 -13.22
C GLU A 56 -5.38 8.05 -12.69
N PHE A 57 -5.08 7.79 -11.40
CA PHE A 57 -5.37 6.51 -10.78
C PHE A 57 -6.88 6.20 -10.78
N LYS A 58 -7.73 7.16 -10.40
CA LYS A 58 -9.19 6.96 -10.44
C LYS A 58 -9.68 6.65 -11.85
N THR A 59 -9.15 7.34 -12.84
CA THR A 59 -9.48 7.12 -14.26
C THR A 59 -9.06 5.72 -14.69
N PHE A 60 -7.79 5.35 -14.46
CA PHE A 60 -7.25 4.02 -14.73
C PHE A 60 -8.07 2.91 -14.07
N PHE A 61 -8.41 3.07 -12.79
CA PHE A 61 -9.19 2.10 -12.04
C PHE A 61 -10.59 1.90 -12.65
N CYS A 62 -11.27 3.00 -12.98
CA CYS A 62 -12.59 2.96 -13.59
C CYS A 62 -12.56 2.37 -15.00
N GLU A 63 -11.52 2.63 -15.79
CA GLU A 63 -11.34 2.01 -17.11
C GLU A 63 -11.11 0.50 -17.00
N LYS A 64 -10.34 0.08 -15.99
CA LYS A 64 -9.95 -1.32 -15.80
C LYS A 64 -11.09 -2.18 -15.26
N TYR A 65 -11.87 -1.66 -14.32
CA TYR A 65 -12.87 -2.45 -13.61
C TYR A 65 -14.31 -1.97 -13.81
N GLY A 66 -14.51 -0.83 -14.45
CA GLY A 66 -15.82 -0.21 -14.64
C GLY A 66 -16.36 0.47 -13.38
N THR A 67 -17.61 0.93 -13.45
CA THR A 67 -18.29 1.66 -12.36
C THR A 67 -18.99 0.77 -11.34
N ALA A 68 -18.98 -0.56 -11.52
CA ALA A 68 -19.72 -1.51 -10.69
C ALA A 68 -18.76 -2.49 -9.98
N THR A 69 -17.81 -1.92 -9.23
CA THR A 69 -16.85 -2.68 -8.43
C THR A 69 -17.27 -2.76 -6.97
N LEU A 70 -16.84 -3.82 -6.29
CA LEU A 70 -17.03 -3.97 -4.84
C LEU A 70 -16.04 -3.12 -4.03
N SER A 71 -14.95 -2.68 -4.66
CA SER A 71 -13.95 -1.79 -4.07
C SER A 71 -13.92 -0.44 -4.77
N LEU A 72 -13.50 0.58 -4.04
CA LEU A 72 -13.33 1.95 -4.55
C LEU A 72 -11.86 2.22 -4.85
N PRO A 73 -11.54 3.08 -5.85
CA PRO A 73 -10.15 3.45 -6.12
C PRO A 73 -9.46 4.06 -4.90
N GLU A 74 -10.19 4.82 -4.07
CA GLU A 74 -9.66 5.40 -2.83
C GLU A 74 -9.30 4.35 -1.75
N GLU A 75 -9.67 3.07 -1.92
CA GLU A 75 -9.22 1.99 -1.03
C GLU A 75 -7.85 1.44 -1.45
N HIS A 76 -7.38 1.76 -2.65
CA HIS A 76 -6.15 1.25 -3.24
C HIS A 76 -5.06 2.31 -3.36
N PHE A 77 -5.45 3.55 -3.65
CA PHE A 77 -4.51 4.67 -3.78
C PHE A 77 -5.13 5.97 -3.27
N VAL A 78 -4.52 6.56 -2.25
CA VAL A 78 -4.98 7.77 -1.55
C VAL A 78 -4.00 8.93 -1.69
N GLU A 79 -4.47 10.11 -1.31
CA GLU A 79 -3.71 11.37 -1.35
C GLU A 79 -2.35 11.25 -0.64
N LEU A 80 -2.28 10.56 0.51
CA LEU A 80 -1.02 10.35 1.24
C LEU A 80 0.03 9.58 0.42
N GLU A 81 -0.37 8.57 -0.34
CA GLU A 81 0.54 7.81 -1.19
C GLU A 81 0.99 8.66 -2.38
N ALA A 82 0.08 9.45 -2.94
CA ALA A 82 0.40 10.41 -4.00
C ALA A 82 1.38 11.50 -3.54
N GLU A 83 1.20 12.02 -2.33
CA GLU A 83 2.13 12.97 -1.70
C GLU A 83 3.51 12.36 -1.52
N ASN A 84 3.61 11.13 -1.02
CA ASN A 84 4.89 10.43 -0.85
C ASN A 84 5.66 10.26 -2.17
N VAL A 85 4.94 9.95 -3.25
CA VAL A 85 5.50 9.85 -4.60
C VAL A 85 5.95 11.23 -5.08
N ALA A 86 5.13 12.25 -4.92
CA ALA A 86 5.43 13.60 -5.39
C ALA A 86 6.61 14.25 -4.65
N GLU A 87 6.74 14.04 -3.33
CA GLU A 87 7.86 14.52 -2.53
C GLU A 87 9.21 13.93 -2.98
N ARG A 88 9.19 12.75 -3.60
CA ARG A 88 10.38 12.03 -4.05
C ARG A 88 10.47 11.93 -5.57
N LEU A 89 9.73 12.77 -6.29
CA LEU A 89 9.70 12.82 -7.76
C LEU A 89 11.11 12.74 -8.38
N ASN A 90 12.04 13.54 -7.88
CA ASN A 90 13.41 13.63 -8.41
C ASN A 90 14.25 12.37 -8.20
N ASP A 91 13.86 11.52 -7.25
CA ASP A 91 14.59 10.31 -6.88
C ASP A 91 14.00 9.05 -7.53
N ILE A 92 12.84 9.16 -8.20
CA ILE A 92 12.17 8.03 -8.86
C ILE A 92 12.81 7.79 -10.23
N GLN A 93 13.54 6.68 -10.34
CA GLN A 93 14.15 6.17 -11.56
C GLN A 93 13.33 5.04 -12.20
N GLY A 94 12.42 4.42 -11.45
CA GLY A 94 11.61 3.31 -11.95
C GLY A 94 10.34 3.04 -11.15
N ALA A 95 9.47 2.23 -11.74
CA ALA A 95 8.19 1.81 -11.15
C ALA A 95 8.36 1.02 -9.83
N GLU A 96 9.47 0.29 -9.67
CA GLU A 96 9.78 -0.43 -8.42
C GLU A 96 9.99 0.50 -7.23
N GLU A 97 10.56 1.70 -7.44
CA GLU A 97 10.75 2.65 -6.36
C GLU A 97 9.42 3.23 -5.90
N ILE A 98 8.45 3.39 -6.80
CA ILE A 98 7.08 3.80 -6.45
C ILE A 98 6.44 2.76 -5.52
N GLN A 99 6.62 1.46 -5.79
CA GLN A 99 6.12 0.38 -4.93
C GLN A 99 6.63 0.51 -3.49
N ASP A 100 7.89 0.91 -3.29
CA ASP A 100 8.48 1.11 -1.97
C ASP A 100 7.91 2.36 -1.26
N LEU A 101 7.43 3.35 -2.01
CA LEU A 101 6.84 4.59 -1.47
C LEU A 101 5.39 4.41 -1.05
N ILE A 102 4.59 3.74 -1.88
CA ILE A 102 3.16 3.52 -1.62
C ILE A 102 2.97 2.30 -0.70
N GLY A 103 3.84 1.30 -0.82
CA GLY A 103 3.73 0.05 -0.09
C GLY A 103 2.50 -0.76 -0.51
N GLY A 104 1.99 -1.58 0.41
CA GLY A 104 0.73 -2.30 0.20
C GLY A 104 0.75 -3.33 -0.92
N GLU A 105 -0.45 -3.76 -1.31
CA GLU A 105 -0.70 -4.60 -2.48
C GLU A 105 -1.16 -3.70 -3.62
N THR A 106 -0.48 -3.79 -4.76
CA THR A 106 -0.84 -3.02 -5.95
C THR A 106 -1.71 -3.83 -6.89
N ILE A 107 -2.57 -3.13 -7.63
CA ILE A 107 -3.28 -3.74 -8.75
C ILE A 107 -2.38 -3.82 -9.98
N ASN A 108 -2.63 -4.82 -10.84
CA ASN A 108 -1.83 -5.00 -12.06
C ASN A 108 -1.81 -3.69 -12.89
N GLY A 109 -0.66 -3.26 -13.39
CA GLY A 109 -0.54 -2.05 -14.22
C GLY A 109 -0.57 -0.71 -13.47
N GLU A 110 -0.79 -0.71 -12.15
CA GLU A 110 -0.79 0.51 -11.33
C GLU A 110 0.58 1.18 -11.34
N LEU A 111 1.64 0.42 -11.08
CA LEU A 111 2.99 0.97 -10.97
C LEU A 111 3.47 1.58 -12.30
N GLU A 112 3.17 0.94 -13.43
CA GLU A 112 3.48 1.46 -14.75
C GLU A 112 2.70 2.75 -15.05
N MET A 113 1.42 2.80 -14.66
CA MET A 113 0.59 3.99 -14.84
C MET A 113 1.11 5.16 -13.98
N LEU A 114 1.40 4.92 -12.70
CA LEU A 114 1.95 5.93 -11.80
C LEU A 114 3.31 6.41 -12.28
N TYR A 115 4.20 5.50 -12.70
CA TYR A 115 5.50 5.87 -13.25
C TYR A 115 5.38 6.69 -14.54
N ASN A 116 4.44 6.34 -15.42
CA ASN A 116 4.17 7.14 -16.61
C ASN A 116 3.68 8.55 -16.26
N CYS A 117 2.88 8.72 -15.20
CA CYS A 117 2.48 10.06 -14.73
C CYS A 117 3.69 10.85 -14.24
N VAL A 118 4.56 10.23 -13.43
CA VAL A 118 5.80 10.84 -12.89
C VAL A 118 6.74 11.28 -14.02
N VAL A 119 6.90 10.47 -15.08
CA VAL A 119 7.79 10.78 -16.21
C VAL A 119 7.23 11.87 -17.14
N ASN A 120 5.90 11.99 -17.24
CA ASN A 120 5.24 12.93 -18.15
C ASN A 120 4.83 14.26 -17.51
N PHE A 121 5.02 14.41 -16.19
CA PHE A 121 4.76 15.64 -15.45
C PHE A 121 5.89 16.67 -15.67
#